data_AF-A0A1Y3DT89-F1
#
_entry.id   AF-A0A1Y3DT89-F1
#
_cell.length_a   1.000
_cell.length_b   1.000
_cell.length_c   1.000
_cell.angle_alpha   90.00
_cell.angle_beta   90.00
_cell.angle_gamma   90.00
#
_symmetry.space_group_name_H-M   'P 1'
#
loop_
_entity.id
_entity.type
_entity.pdbx_description
1 polymer ?
#
loop_
_entity_poly.entity_id
_entity_poly.type
_entity_poly.pdbx_seq_one_letter_code
_entity_poly.pdbx_strand_id
1 'polypeptide(L)'
;MLLLEKMNTMIENKYAKSNWKKKRFVWRYSLYFTVFYISLSLGILYTLAVRLIISWDTYSNHYCPSSTILSVKRIYMVIIVFLTLMVFLNFLFSRLTFIYSNFTNSEFFNSGFFYALVGFIIKYMSWILSFIYILWICFLFVNMMIIIFLPQRWCAFKYNMYGMDALRNCLLVMNRATGCEIDKSLLNLRTKDSCNDYNILKVQNFLFLSRSAPNEACTLKDKKLCEFFVDFIKNKNTTWTSFPNCSGNTLDLKEEHFLEVPTLKSDIYLLSISVIFLWFITTIILIALFVVLRVSTPIDSSFVVNEERFNFFFKFTRLMDVWR
;
A
#
# COMPACT_ATOMS: atom_id res chain seq x y z
N MET A 1 34.33 -10.85 -44.86
CA MET A 1 33.12 -11.70 -45.00
C MET A 1 33.32 -13.08 -44.38
N LEU A 2 34.30 -13.87 -44.83
CA LEU A 2 34.56 -15.25 -44.34
C LEU A 2 34.82 -15.42 -42.83
N LEU A 3 35.37 -14.42 -42.13
CA LEU A 3 35.64 -14.47 -40.69
C LEU A 3 34.39 -14.26 -39.82
N LEU A 4 33.47 -13.38 -40.27
CA LEU A 4 32.17 -13.16 -39.65
C LEU A 4 31.25 -14.36 -39.86
N GLU A 5 31.33 -15.00 -41.02
CA GLU A 5 30.60 -16.21 -41.37
C GLU A 5 31.11 -17.44 -40.60
N LYS A 6 32.43 -17.54 -40.39
CA LYS A 6 33.05 -18.51 -39.47
C LYS A 6 32.68 -18.27 -38.00
N MET A 7 32.59 -17.02 -37.56
CA MET A 7 32.12 -16.70 -36.21
C MET A 7 30.63 -17.02 -36.05
N ASN A 8 29.79 -16.72 -37.05
CA ASN A 8 28.37 -17.08 -37.03
C ASN A 8 28.16 -18.58 -37.02
N THR A 9 28.87 -19.34 -37.86
CA THR A 9 28.79 -20.81 -37.86
C THR A 9 29.37 -21.44 -36.59
N MET A 10 30.37 -20.81 -35.95
CA MET A 10 30.90 -21.26 -34.65
C MET A 10 29.92 -20.94 -33.50
N ILE A 11 29.25 -19.79 -33.55
CA ILE A 11 28.16 -19.43 -32.63
C ILE A 11 26.98 -20.38 -32.86
N GLU A 12 26.53 -20.60 -34.09
CA GLU A 12 25.50 -21.59 -34.43
C GLU A 12 25.88 -22.99 -33.94
N ASN A 13 27.07 -23.52 -34.22
CA ASN A 13 27.41 -24.86 -33.74
C ASN A 13 27.54 -24.97 -32.21
N LYS A 14 27.86 -23.88 -31.50
CA LYS A 14 28.00 -23.87 -30.03
C LYS A 14 26.68 -23.58 -29.31
N TYR A 15 25.72 -22.89 -29.95
CA TYR A 15 24.42 -22.51 -29.40
C TYR A 15 23.21 -23.26 -30.01
N ALA A 16 23.37 -23.95 -31.16
CA ALA A 16 22.30 -24.68 -31.86
C ALA A 16 22.09 -26.12 -31.37
N LYS A 17 22.96 -26.67 -30.50
CA LYS A 17 22.55 -27.78 -29.63
C LYS A 17 21.71 -27.24 -28.46
N SER A 18 20.63 -26.51 -28.80
CA SER A 18 19.48 -26.29 -27.93
C SER A 18 18.93 -27.67 -27.58
N ASN A 19 19.36 -28.18 -26.43
CA ASN A 19 19.01 -29.50 -25.96
C ASN A 19 17.50 -29.52 -25.72
N TRP A 20 16.71 -30.13 -26.60
CA TRP A 20 15.25 -30.20 -26.51
C TRP A 20 14.76 -30.71 -25.15
N LYS A 21 15.55 -31.56 -24.48
CA LYS A 21 15.29 -32.02 -23.09
C LYS A 21 15.31 -30.89 -22.04
N LYS A 22 16.04 -29.79 -22.24
CA LYS A 22 16.12 -28.63 -21.33
C LYS A 22 15.01 -27.60 -21.59
N LYS A 23 14.60 -27.39 -22.85
CA LYS A 23 13.44 -26.53 -23.19
C LYS A 23 12.11 -27.00 -22.60
N ARG A 24 11.98 -28.31 -22.32
CA ARG A 24 10.80 -28.93 -21.70
C ARG A 24 10.42 -28.35 -20.34
N PHE A 25 11.27 -27.55 -19.68
CA PHE A 25 10.97 -27.04 -18.33
C PHE A 25 10.75 -25.51 -18.26
N VAL A 26 10.96 -24.76 -19.36
CA VAL A 26 10.80 -23.29 -19.37
C VAL A 26 9.34 -22.86 -19.14
N TRP A 27 8.36 -23.68 -19.52
CA TRP A 27 6.94 -23.44 -19.23
C TRP A 27 6.66 -23.31 -17.72
N ARG A 28 7.47 -23.91 -16.85
CA ARG A 28 7.32 -23.78 -15.38
C ARG A 28 7.55 -22.34 -14.93
N TYR A 29 8.49 -21.63 -15.53
CA TYR A 29 8.69 -20.20 -15.28
C TYR A 29 7.51 -19.39 -15.82
N SER A 30 7.02 -19.69 -17.02
CA SER A 30 5.84 -19.00 -17.54
C SER A 30 4.62 -19.19 -16.62
N LEU A 31 4.39 -20.41 -16.13
CA LEU A 31 3.34 -20.70 -15.16
C LEU A 31 3.55 -19.94 -13.84
N TYR A 32 4.77 -19.92 -13.32
CA TYR A 32 5.11 -19.16 -12.13
C TYR A 32 4.79 -17.67 -12.25
N PHE A 33 5.31 -17.02 -13.29
CA PHE A 33 5.08 -15.60 -13.52
C PHE A 33 3.61 -15.30 -13.75
N THR A 34 2.86 -16.26 -14.31
CA THR A 34 1.41 -16.20 -14.46
C THR A 34 0.70 -16.21 -13.10
N VAL A 35 1.00 -17.20 -12.25
CA VAL A 35 0.45 -17.27 -10.89
C VAL A 35 0.85 -16.03 -10.08
N PHE A 36 2.08 -15.55 -10.24
CA PHE A 36 2.59 -14.38 -9.55
C PHE A 36 1.78 -13.13 -9.90
N TYR A 37 1.64 -12.79 -11.19
CA TYR A 37 0.92 -11.57 -11.56
C TYR A 37 -0.57 -11.68 -11.22
N ILE A 38 -1.20 -12.87 -11.33
CA ILE A 38 -2.60 -13.07 -10.92
C ILE A 38 -2.75 -12.83 -9.41
N SER A 39 -1.86 -13.40 -8.60
CA SER A 39 -1.85 -13.20 -7.15
C SER A 39 -1.68 -11.72 -6.78
N LEU A 40 -0.78 -11.01 -7.47
CA LEU A 40 -0.61 -9.58 -7.27
C LEU A 40 -1.86 -8.79 -7.66
N SER A 41 -2.52 -9.12 -8.78
CA SER A 41 -3.75 -8.47 -9.22
C SER A 41 -4.88 -8.63 -8.19
N LEU A 42 -5.04 -9.82 -7.61
CA LEU A 42 -5.99 -10.05 -6.52
C LEU A 42 -5.62 -9.23 -5.28
N GLY A 43 -4.34 -9.14 -4.94
CA GLY A 43 -3.88 -8.31 -3.84
C GLY A 43 -4.08 -6.80 -4.05
N ILE A 44 -4.00 -6.31 -5.30
CA ILE A 44 -4.35 -4.91 -5.63
C ILE A 44 -5.82 -4.65 -5.29
N LEU A 45 -6.74 -5.55 -5.69
CA LEU A 45 -8.16 -5.43 -5.37
C LEU A 45 -8.38 -5.39 -3.86
N TYR A 46 -7.72 -6.26 -3.10
CA TYR A 46 -7.77 -6.25 -1.64
C TYR A 46 -7.27 -4.93 -1.04
N THR A 47 -6.11 -4.44 -1.50
CA THR A 47 -5.52 -3.18 -1.00
C THR A 47 -6.43 -1.98 -1.30
N LEU A 48 -7.06 -1.96 -2.48
CA LEU A 48 -8.04 -0.92 -2.84
C LEU A 48 -9.30 -1.01 -1.98
N ALA A 49 -9.83 -2.20 -1.74
CA ALA A 49 -10.98 -2.40 -0.86
C ALA A 49 -10.71 -1.87 0.55
N VAL A 50 -9.56 -2.22 1.14
CA VAL A 50 -9.15 -1.72 2.46
C VAL A 50 -9.03 -0.19 2.46
N ARG A 51 -8.42 0.39 1.42
CA ARG A 51 -8.30 1.86 1.28
C ARG A 51 -9.66 2.56 1.21
N LEU A 52 -10.63 1.97 0.52
CA LEU A 52 -12.00 2.49 0.44
C LEU A 52 -12.69 2.42 1.80
N ILE A 53 -12.57 1.29 2.51
CA ILE A 53 -13.13 1.09 3.85
C ILE A 53 -12.58 2.15 4.83
N ILE A 54 -11.26 2.38 4.83
CA ILE A 54 -10.62 3.40 5.69
C ILE A 54 -11.13 4.82 5.39
N SER A 55 -11.55 5.07 4.15
CA SER A 55 -12.03 6.39 3.72
C SER A 55 -13.49 6.64 4.09
N TRP A 56 -14.21 5.65 4.63
CA TRP A 56 -15.59 5.79 5.06
C TRP A 56 -15.68 6.38 6.47
N ASP A 57 -16.58 7.35 6.65
CA ASP A 57 -16.82 8.06 7.90
C ASP A 57 -17.14 7.08 9.08
N THR A 58 -17.72 5.91 8.80
CA THR A 58 -18.04 4.86 9.80
C THR A 58 -16.81 4.20 10.42
N TYR A 59 -15.68 4.15 9.71
CA TYR A 59 -14.42 3.56 10.17
C TYR A 59 -13.43 4.62 10.69
N SER A 60 -13.87 5.89 10.73
CA SER A 60 -13.11 7.01 11.27
C SER A 60 -13.24 7.05 12.80
N ASN A 61 -12.62 6.08 13.47
CA ASN A 61 -12.61 5.99 14.95
C ASN A 61 -11.25 6.34 15.57
N HIS A 62 -10.31 6.80 14.76
CA HIS A 62 -8.92 6.97 15.14
C HIS A 62 -8.65 8.36 15.68
N TYR A 63 -7.89 8.42 16.78
CA TYR A 63 -7.24 9.65 17.24
C TYR A 63 -5.93 9.77 16.47
N CYS A 64 -5.82 10.76 15.58
CA CYS A 64 -4.60 10.93 14.81
C CYS A 64 -4.47 12.33 14.20
N PRO A 65 -3.25 12.93 14.22
CA PRO A 65 -3.00 14.16 13.49
C PRO A 65 -3.29 14.01 12.00
N SER A 66 -3.83 15.07 11.40
CA SER A 66 -4.14 15.09 9.95
C SER A 66 -2.92 14.76 9.09
N SER A 67 -1.73 15.20 9.50
CA SER A 67 -0.46 14.93 8.83
C SER A 67 -0.08 13.44 8.82
N THR A 68 -0.35 12.73 9.92
CA THR A 68 -0.08 11.30 10.06
C THR A 68 -1.05 10.48 9.20
N ILE A 69 -2.32 10.85 9.16
CA ILE A 69 -3.32 10.22 8.28
C ILE A 69 -2.90 10.36 6.81
N LEU A 70 -2.45 11.56 6.41
CA LEU A 70 -1.92 11.79 5.07
C LEU A 70 -0.68 10.93 4.78
N SER A 71 0.21 10.74 5.76
CA SER A 71 1.38 9.85 5.64
C SER A 71 0.94 8.41 5.40
N VAL A 72 0.00 7.89 6.19
CA VAL A 72 -0.57 6.54 6.01
C VAL A 72 -1.18 6.39 4.61
N LYS A 73 -1.98 7.37 4.15
CA LYS A 73 -2.56 7.37 2.79
C LYS A 73 -1.50 7.35 1.70
N ARG A 74 -0.36 8.04 1.87
CA ARG A 74 0.77 7.98 0.92
C ARG A 74 1.40 6.60 0.89
N ILE A 75 1.54 5.92 2.03
CA ILE A 75 2.09 4.56 2.07
C ILE A 75 1.23 3.58 1.26
N TYR A 76 -0.09 3.66 1.37
CA TYR A 76 -1.00 2.87 0.52
C TYR A 76 -0.82 3.17 -0.98
N MET A 77 -0.61 4.43 -1.35
CA MET A 77 -0.31 4.80 -2.74
C MET A 77 0.99 4.17 -3.22
N VAL A 78 2.05 4.22 -2.41
CA VAL A 78 3.35 3.61 -2.73
C VAL A 78 3.20 2.09 -2.90
N ILE A 79 2.44 1.42 -2.03
CA ILE A 79 2.11 0.00 -2.19
C ILE A 79 1.47 -0.26 -3.55
N ILE A 80 0.41 0.47 -3.89
CA ILE A 80 -0.31 0.28 -5.18
C ILE A 80 0.62 0.48 -6.38
N VAL A 81 1.53 1.47 -6.32
CA VAL A 81 2.52 1.71 -7.37
C VAL A 81 3.47 0.52 -7.52
N PHE A 82 4.03 0.01 -6.41
CA PHE A 82 4.89 -1.18 -6.44
C PHE A 82 4.16 -2.39 -7.02
N LEU A 83 2.93 -2.63 -6.58
CA LEU A 83 2.14 -3.76 -7.06
C LEU A 83 1.82 -3.66 -8.55
N THR A 84 1.42 -2.48 -9.02
CA THR A 84 1.12 -2.26 -10.44
C THR A 84 2.35 -2.48 -11.30
N LEU A 85 3.50 -1.95 -10.86
CA LEU A 85 4.77 -2.16 -11.55
C LEU A 85 5.17 -3.64 -11.59
N MET A 86 5.04 -4.35 -10.46
CA MET A 86 5.34 -5.78 -10.40
C MET A 86 4.36 -6.60 -11.25
N VAL A 87 3.06 -6.30 -11.27
CA VAL A 87 2.08 -6.98 -12.15
C VAL A 87 2.51 -6.85 -13.60
N PHE A 88 2.80 -5.62 -14.04
CA PHE A 88 3.20 -5.35 -15.42
C PHE A 88 4.45 -6.11 -15.83
N LEU A 89 5.50 -6.08 -14.99
CA LEU A 89 6.75 -6.75 -15.30
C LEU A 89 6.61 -8.28 -15.26
N ASN A 90 5.89 -8.84 -14.30
CA ASN A 90 5.64 -10.28 -14.23
C ASN A 90 4.78 -10.76 -15.41
N PHE A 91 3.78 -9.98 -15.84
CA PHE A 91 2.98 -10.28 -17.01
C PHE A 91 3.85 -10.35 -18.27
N LEU A 92 4.68 -9.32 -18.51
CA LEU A 92 5.58 -9.30 -19.66
C LEU A 92 6.58 -10.47 -19.62
N PHE A 93 7.13 -10.78 -18.43
CA PHE A 93 8.07 -11.89 -18.28
C PHE A 93 7.41 -13.26 -18.48
N SER A 94 6.14 -13.42 -18.05
CA SER A 94 5.33 -14.61 -18.36
C SER A 94 5.15 -14.79 -19.87
N ARG A 95 4.85 -13.72 -20.61
CA ARG A 95 4.68 -13.77 -22.07
C ARG A 95 5.98 -14.05 -22.80
N LEU A 96 7.08 -13.44 -22.37
CA LEU A 96 8.40 -13.71 -22.93
C LEU A 96 8.77 -15.18 -22.72
N THR A 97 8.72 -15.68 -21.49
CA THR A 97 9.04 -17.09 -21.20
C THR A 97 8.13 -18.07 -21.94
N PHE A 98 6.85 -17.73 -22.17
CA PHE A 98 5.94 -18.52 -22.99
C PHE A 98 6.38 -18.58 -24.46
N ILE A 99 6.68 -17.44 -25.08
CA ILE A 99 7.19 -17.38 -26.46
C ILE A 99 8.46 -18.23 -26.59
N TYR A 100 9.41 -18.09 -25.66
CA TYR A 100 10.65 -18.88 -25.68
C TYR A 100 10.44 -20.38 -25.49
N SER A 101 9.40 -20.79 -24.76
CA SER A 101 9.07 -22.20 -24.61
C SER A 101 8.57 -22.84 -25.91
N ASN A 102 7.97 -22.04 -26.81
CA ASN A 102 7.30 -22.53 -28.01
C ASN A 102 8.12 -22.35 -29.30
N PHE A 103 9.10 -21.44 -29.34
CA PHE A 103 9.89 -21.17 -30.54
C PHE A 103 11.33 -21.70 -30.45
N THR A 104 11.87 -22.13 -31.58
CA THR A 104 13.29 -22.53 -31.69
C THR A 104 14.18 -21.30 -31.86
N ASN A 105 15.40 -21.29 -31.30
CA ASN A 105 16.32 -20.15 -31.47
C ASN A 105 16.63 -19.92 -32.96
N SER A 106 16.66 -20.98 -33.76
CA SER A 106 16.83 -20.95 -35.22
C SER A 106 15.75 -20.16 -35.96
N GLU A 107 14.50 -20.19 -35.50
CA GLU A 107 13.41 -19.38 -36.08
C GLU A 107 13.55 -17.90 -35.71
N PHE A 108 14.10 -17.60 -34.53
CA PHE A 108 14.34 -16.23 -34.08
C PHE A 108 15.55 -15.57 -34.74
N PHE A 109 16.61 -16.33 -35.04
CA PHE A 109 17.83 -15.80 -35.68
C PHE A 109 17.55 -15.19 -37.07
N ASN A 110 16.55 -15.71 -37.80
CA ASN A 110 16.15 -15.16 -39.10
C ASN A 110 15.43 -13.80 -39.01
N SER A 111 15.09 -13.31 -37.81
CA SER A 111 14.37 -12.04 -37.61
C SER A 111 15.26 -10.86 -37.18
N GLY A 112 16.59 -11.03 -37.19
CA GLY A 112 17.59 -9.96 -37.07
C GLY A 112 17.35 -8.96 -35.93
N PHE A 113 16.69 -7.84 -36.23
CA PHE A 113 16.35 -6.78 -35.26
C PHE A 113 15.51 -7.29 -34.08
N PHE A 114 14.53 -8.16 -34.32
CA PHE A 114 13.66 -8.67 -33.25
C PHE A 114 14.41 -9.58 -32.27
N TYR A 115 15.39 -10.35 -32.74
CA TYR A 115 16.22 -11.17 -31.87
C TYR A 115 17.09 -10.33 -30.93
N ALA A 116 17.69 -9.25 -31.45
CA ALA A 116 18.49 -8.32 -30.64
C ALA A 116 17.63 -7.62 -29.57
N LEU A 117 16.42 -7.18 -29.94
CA LEU A 117 15.51 -6.50 -29.03
C LEU A 117 15.00 -7.45 -27.92
N VAL A 118 14.58 -8.66 -28.27
CA VAL A 118 14.06 -9.64 -27.29
C VAL A 118 15.19 -10.14 -26.38
N GLY A 119 16.39 -10.39 -26.91
CA GLY A 119 17.57 -10.75 -26.12
C GLY A 119 18.01 -9.65 -25.13
N PHE A 120 17.92 -8.38 -25.54
CA PHE A 120 18.14 -7.24 -24.66
C PHE A 120 17.09 -7.19 -23.54
N ILE A 121 15.81 -7.28 -23.90
CA ILE A 121 14.70 -7.23 -22.93
C ILE A 121 14.87 -8.32 -21.88
N ILE A 122 15.10 -9.57 -22.27
CA ILE A 122 15.22 -10.68 -21.31
C ILE A 122 16.36 -10.47 -20.31
N LYS A 123 17.50 -10.00 -20.79
CA LYS A 123 18.70 -9.83 -19.97
C LYS A 123 18.56 -8.71 -18.95
N TYR A 124 17.98 -7.58 -19.34
CA TYR A 124 17.85 -6.41 -18.45
C TYR A 124 16.55 -6.42 -17.65
N MET A 125 15.48 -7.00 -18.17
CA MET A 125 14.19 -7.06 -17.50
C MET A 125 14.21 -7.95 -16.26
N SER A 126 14.90 -9.10 -16.32
CA SER A 126 15.08 -9.97 -15.15
C SER A 126 15.83 -9.26 -14.02
N TRP A 127 16.84 -8.46 -14.38
CA TRP A 127 17.58 -7.63 -13.43
C TRP A 127 16.72 -6.52 -12.82
N ILE A 128 15.96 -5.78 -13.65
CA ILE A 128 15.02 -4.74 -13.19
C ILE A 128 13.99 -5.35 -12.23
N LEU A 129 13.44 -6.52 -12.57
CA LEU A 129 12.46 -7.22 -11.75
C LEU A 129 13.04 -7.61 -10.39
N SER A 130 14.25 -8.19 -10.38
CA SER A 130 14.95 -8.56 -9.15
C SER A 130 15.25 -7.33 -8.28
N PHE A 131 15.66 -6.20 -8.87
CA PHE A 131 15.86 -4.95 -8.15
C PHE A 131 14.56 -4.44 -7.50
N ILE A 132 13.44 -4.49 -8.22
CA ILE A 132 12.13 -4.08 -7.68
C ILE A 132 11.70 -4.98 -6.54
N TYR A 133 11.94 -6.29 -6.61
CA TYR A 133 11.67 -7.21 -5.51
C TYR A 133 12.47 -6.90 -4.26
N ILE A 134 13.76 -6.57 -4.40
CA ILE A 134 14.58 -6.17 -3.26
C ILE A 134 14.02 -4.90 -2.63
N LEU A 135 13.70 -3.88 -3.43
CA LEU A 135 13.10 -2.64 -2.93
C LEU A 135 11.76 -2.90 -2.23
N TRP A 136 10.93 -3.77 -2.79
CA TRP A 136 9.64 -4.16 -2.21
C TRP A 136 9.79 -4.86 -0.86
N ILE A 137 10.70 -5.83 -0.74
CA ILE A 137 10.97 -6.53 0.52
C ILE A 137 11.50 -5.55 1.57
N CYS A 138 12.47 -4.70 1.21
CA CYS A 138 12.99 -3.67 2.11
C CYS A 138 11.88 -2.72 2.57
N PHE A 139 11.02 -2.28 1.65
CA PHE A 139 9.89 -1.42 1.95
C PHE A 139 8.91 -2.10 2.93
N LEU A 140 8.51 -3.34 2.68
CA LEU A 140 7.63 -4.09 3.58
C LEU A 140 8.26 -4.29 4.96
N PHE A 141 9.53 -4.67 5.01
CA PHE A 141 10.25 -4.88 6.27
C PHE A 141 10.32 -3.60 7.10
N VAL A 142 10.72 -2.48 6.49
CA VAL A 142 10.78 -1.18 7.17
C VAL A 142 9.40 -0.78 7.72
N ASN A 143 8.34 -0.90 6.90
CA ASN A 143 6.98 -0.55 7.36
C ASN A 143 6.48 -1.49 8.46
N MET A 144 6.81 -2.78 8.39
CA MET A 144 6.47 -3.75 9.44
C MET A 144 7.17 -3.41 10.78
N MET A 145 8.44 -3.01 10.73
CA MET A 145 9.15 -2.57 11.94
C MET A 145 8.52 -1.29 12.50
N ILE A 146 8.24 -0.29 11.65
CA ILE A 146 7.66 0.98 12.10
C ILE A 146 6.26 0.76 12.70
N ILE A 147 5.40 -0.09 12.13
CA ILE A 147 4.04 -0.28 12.64
C ILE A 147 4.00 -1.00 14.00
N ILE A 148 4.98 -1.86 14.27
CA ILE A 148 5.15 -2.54 15.55
C ILE A 148 5.75 -1.59 16.60
N PHE A 149 6.88 -0.94 16.28
CA PHE A 149 7.64 -0.17 17.26
C PHE A 149 7.12 1.27 17.46
N LEU A 150 6.48 1.87 16.45
CA LEU A 150 5.92 3.22 16.50
C LEU A 150 4.43 3.23 16.09
N PRO A 151 3.54 2.57 16.85
CA PRO A 151 2.12 2.46 16.53
C PRO A 151 1.42 3.83 16.45
N GLN A 152 1.91 4.85 17.16
CA GLN A 152 1.40 6.21 17.08
C GLN A 152 1.53 6.84 15.68
N ARG A 153 2.53 6.43 14.87
CA ARG A 153 2.68 6.90 13.47
C ARG A 153 1.69 6.24 12.51
N TRP A 154 0.92 5.27 13.01
CA TRP A 154 -0.08 4.52 12.27
C TRP A 154 -1.48 4.70 12.88
N CYS A 155 -1.68 5.80 13.61
CA CYS A 155 -2.97 6.18 14.18
C CYS A 155 -3.56 5.10 15.10
N ALA A 156 -2.73 4.42 15.91
CA ALA A 156 -3.16 3.30 16.73
C ALA A 156 -4.20 3.62 17.80
N PHE A 157 -4.25 4.86 18.29
CA PHE A 157 -5.17 5.28 19.33
C PHE A 157 -6.59 5.46 18.79
N LYS A 158 -7.58 5.12 19.61
CA LYS A 158 -9.00 5.12 19.26
C LYS A 158 -9.75 6.09 20.18
N TYR A 159 -10.70 6.83 19.63
CA TYR A 159 -11.64 7.60 20.43
C TYR A 159 -12.64 6.68 21.13
N ASN A 160 -12.93 6.96 22.40
CA ASN A 160 -14.04 6.34 23.10
C ASN A 160 -15.37 6.98 22.68
N MET A 161 -16.47 6.58 23.30
CA MET A 161 -17.82 7.10 22.99
C MET A 161 -17.94 8.64 23.09
N TYR A 162 -17.25 9.31 24.01
CA TYR A 162 -17.27 10.75 24.16
C TYR A 162 -16.50 11.45 23.04
N GLY A 163 -15.29 10.96 22.73
CA GLY A 163 -14.49 11.46 21.61
C GLY A 163 -15.18 11.23 20.26
N MET A 164 -15.89 10.10 20.12
CA MET A 164 -16.66 9.78 18.92
C MET A 164 -17.83 10.74 18.69
N ASP A 165 -18.47 11.28 19.74
CA ASP A 165 -19.51 12.29 19.56
C ASP A 165 -18.94 13.61 19.03
N ALA A 166 -17.81 14.07 19.59
CA ALA A 166 -17.12 15.27 19.10
C ALA A 166 -16.70 15.11 17.62
N LEU A 167 -16.13 13.95 17.27
CA LEU A 167 -15.75 13.60 15.91
C LEU A 167 -16.95 13.55 14.97
N ARG A 168 -18.05 12.89 15.37
CA ARG A 168 -19.28 12.81 14.58
C ARG A 168 -19.87 14.19 14.33
N ASN A 169 -19.89 15.05 15.35
CA ASN A 169 -20.36 16.42 15.20
C ASN A 169 -19.48 17.23 14.24
N CYS A 170 -18.14 17.08 14.30
CA CYS A 170 -17.25 17.68 13.31
C CYS A 170 -17.53 17.16 11.88
N LEU A 171 -17.74 15.85 11.71
CA LEU A 171 -18.08 15.27 10.41
C LEU A 171 -19.45 15.75 9.90
N LEU A 172 -20.44 15.95 10.77
CA LEU A 172 -21.74 16.53 10.39
C LEU A 172 -21.58 17.94 9.81
N VAL A 173 -20.73 18.78 10.42
CA VAL A 173 -20.40 20.10 9.88
C VAL A 173 -19.76 19.98 8.50
N MET A 174 -18.75 19.11 8.36
CA MET A 174 -18.05 18.91 7.09
C MET A 174 -18.95 18.38 5.98
N ASN A 175 -19.95 17.57 6.34
CA ASN A 175 -20.95 17.02 5.42
C ASN A 175 -22.15 17.95 5.20
N ARG A 176 -22.21 19.13 5.84
CA ARG A 176 -23.36 20.06 5.80
C ARG A 176 -24.68 19.38 6.18
N ALA A 177 -24.63 18.45 7.13
CA ALA A 177 -25.76 17.64 7.57
C ALA A 177 -26.24 18.01 8.98
N THR A 178 -25.93 19.23 9.42
CA THR A 178 -26.34 19.82 10.69
C THR A 178 -27.79 20.34 10.63
N GLY A 179 -28.42 20.52 11.80
CA GLY A 179 -29.79 21.04 11.91
C GLY A 179 -29.94 22.53 11.60
N CYS A 180 -28.82 23.25 11.43
CA CYS A 180 -28.71 24.65 11.08
C CYS A 180 -27.54 24.88 10.11
N GLU A 181 -27.51 26.02 9.41
CA GLU A 181 -26.41 26.38 8.52
C GLU A 181 -25.24 26.99 9.31
N ILE A 182 -24.05 26.39 9.16
CA ILE A 182 -22.82 26.86 9.79
C ILE A 182 -21.90 27.42 8.70
N ASP A 183 -21.62 28.72 8.77
CA ASP A 183 -20.71 29.36 7.82
C ASP A 183 -19.29 28.78 7.95
N LYS A 184 -18.67 28.47 6.81
CA LYS A 184 -17.28 28.01 6.73
C LYS A 184 -16.29 29.03 7.26
N SER A 185 -16.64 30.32 7.25
CA SER A 185 -15.79 31.38 7.81
C SER A 185 -15.59 31.22 9.33
N LEU A 186 -16.54 30.58 10.02
CA LEU A 186 -16.51 30.39 11.48
C LEU A 186 -15.61 29.23 11.91
N LEU A 187 -15.39 28.25 11.03
CA LEU A 187 -14.67 27.02 11.34
C LEU A 187 -13.59 26.74 10.28
N ASN A 188 -12.33 26.78 10.70
CA ASN A 188 -11.21 26.53 9.80
C ASN A 188 -10.91 25.03 9.67
N LEU A 189 -11.81 24.30 9.01
CA LEU A 189 -11.65 22.87 8.72
C LEU A 189 -11.30 22.67 7.24
N ARG A 190 -10.07 22.21 6.96
CA ARG A 190 -9.57 22.02 5.59
C ARG A 190 -10.06 20.73 4.94
N THR A 191 -10.13 19.64 5.70
CA THR A 191 -10.44 18.30 5.19
C THR A 191 -11.23 17.48 6.22
N LYS A 192 -11.95 16.45 5.79
CA LYS A 192 -12.65 15.53 6.72
C LYS A 192 -11.70 14.87 7.71
N ASP A 193 -10.48 14.54 7.27
CA ASP A 193 -9.45 13.94 8.13
C ASP A 193 -9.10 14.84 9.32
N SER A 194 -9.34 16.16 9.22
CA SER A 194 -9.13 17.13 10.31
C SER A 194 -10.03 16.88 11.51
N CYS A 195 -11.16 16.19 11.34
CA CYS A 195 -12.03 15.80 12.45
C CYS A 195 -11.47 14.67 13.32
N ASN A 196 -10.41 13.97 12.88
CA ASN A 196 -9.72 12.96 13.68
C ASN A 196 -8.55 13.53 14.51
N ASP A 197 -8.25 14.82 14.32
CA ASP A 197 -7.17 15.51 15.01
C ASP A 197 -7.71 16.20 16.27
N TYR A 198 -7.30 15.71 17.43
CA TYR A 198 -7.75 16.22 18.72
C TYR A 198 -7.44 17.70 18.93
N ASN A 199 -6.30 18.19 18.45
CA ASN A 199 -5.97 19.60 18.59
C ASN A 199 -6.92 20.47 17.78
N ILE A 200 -7.35 19.99 16.61
CA ILE A 200 -8.35 20.68 15.79
C ILE A 200 -9.72 20.63 16.49
N LEU A 201 -10.14 19.47 17.00
CA LEU A 201 -11.39 19.35 17.76
C LEU A 201 -11.41 20.27 18.99
N LYS A 202 -10.26 20.41 19.68
CA LYS A 202 -10.10 21.29 20.83
C LYS A 202 -10.18 22.76 20.45
N VAL A 203 -9.39 23.18 19.45
CA VAL A 203 -9.33 24.59 19.01
C VAL A 203 -10.67 25.06 18.42
N GLN A 204 -11.39 24.17 17.75
CA GLN A 204 -12.70 24.45 17.15
C GLN A 204 -13.87 24.13 18.11
N ASN A 205 -13.60 23.89 19.39
CA ASN A 205 -14.60 23.68 20.45
C ASN A 205 -15.55 22.49 20.26
N PHE A 206 -15.22 21.53 19.38
CA PHE A 206 -16.02 20.31 19.17
C PHE A 206 -15.98 19.37 20.37
N LEU A 207 -14.95 19.45 21.22
CA LEU A 207 -14.86 18.63 22.43
C LEU A 207 -15.98 18.93 23.45
N PHE A 208 -16.59 20.12 23.39
CA PHE A 208 -17.74 20.47 24.24
C PHE A 208 -19.04 19.79 23.78
N LEU A 209 -19.07 19.30 22.54
CA LEU A 209 -20.17 18.56 21.94
C LEU A 209 -20.03 17.06 22.19
N SER A 210 -19.67 16.70 23.43
CA SER A 210 -19.66 15.31 23.90
C SER A 210 -20.87 15.07 24.81
N ARG A 211 -21.40 13.85 24.87
CA ARG A 211 -22.51 13.52 25.77
C ARG A 211 -22.14 13.73 27.24
N SER A 212 -23.10 14.18 28.06
CA SER A 212 -22.92 14.29 29.52
C SER A 212 -22.98 12.93 30.22
N ALA A 213 -23.91 12.07 29.84
CA ALA A 213 -24.05 10.71 30.37
C ALA A 213 -23.97 9.64 29.25
N PRO A 214 -23.65 8.37 29.58
CA PRO A 214 -23.46 7.33 28.57
C PRO A 214 -24.65 7.10 27.63
N ASN A 215 -25.86 7.27 28.14
CA ASN A 215 -27.12 7.02 27.43
C ASN A 215 -27.67 8.25 26.71
N GLU A 216 -27.01 9.39 26.81
CA GLU A 216 -27.43 10.64 26.17
C GLU A 216 -26.75 10.81 24.81
N ALA A 217 -27.40 11.57 23.93
CA ALA A 217 -26.87 11.92 22.62
C ALA A 217 -26.72 13.44 22.50
N CYS A 218 -25.49 13.89 22.30
CA CYS A 218 -25.18 15.29 21.96
C CYS A 218 -24.91 15.38 20.46
N THR A 219 -25.87 15.90 19.67
CA THR A 219 -25.73 15.95 18.21
C THR A 219 -26.18 17.27 17.58
N LEU A 220 -25.33 17.84 16.73
CA LEU A 220 -25.64 19.03 15.93
C LEU A 220 -26.74 18.81 14.88
N LYS A 221 -27.34 17.62 14.80
CA LYS A 221 -28.60 17.42 14.06
C LYS A 221 -29.78 18.12 14.73
N ASP A 222 -29.75 18.28 16.06
CA ASP A 222 -30.75 19.07 16.76
C ASP A 222 -30.56 20.54 16.40
N LYS A 223 -31.59 21.14 15.80
CA LYS A 223 -31.60 22.54 15.36
C LYS A 223 -31.30 23.50 16.52
N LYS A 224 -31.87 23.27 17.70
CA LYS A 224 -31.67 24.16 18.87
C LYS A 224 -30.22 24.14 19.35
N LEU A 225 -29.63 22.95 19.43
CA LEU A 225 -28.23 22.78 19.79
C LEU A 225 -27.30 23.37 18.73
N CYS A 226 -27.65 23.20 17.45
CA CYS A 226 -26.87 23.73 16.34
C CYS A 226 -26.84 25.27 16.35
N GLU A 227 -28.00 25.93 16.49
CA GLU A 227 -28.09 27.39 16.57
C GLU A 227 -27.32 27.92 17.77
N PHE A 228 -27.47 27.28 18.94
CA PHE A 228 -26.70 27.61 20.14
C PHE A 228 -25.19 27.48 19.92
N PHE A 229 -24.73 26.41 19.26
CA PHE A 229 -23.32 26.20 18.98
C PHE A 229 -22.73 27.26 18.04
N VAL A 230 -23.50 27.68 17.03
CA VAL A 230 -23.10 28.77 16.12
C VAL A 230 -22.95 30.08 16.89
N ASP A 231 -23.90 30.41 17.75
CA ASP A 231 -23.85 31.63 18.56
C ASP A 231 -22.69 31.57 19.58
N PHE A 232 -22.42 30.40 20.15
CA PHE A 232 -21.28 30.16 21.03
C PHE A 232 -19.94 30.45 20.33
N ILE A 233 -19.74 29.94 19.12
CA ILE A 233 -18.52 30.20 18.32
C ILE A 233 -18.42 31.68 17.96
N LYS A 234 -19.51 32.31 17.49
CA LYS A 234 -19.53 33.72 17.07
C LYS A 234 -19.18 34.67 18.21
N ASN A 235 -19.79 34.45 19.37
CA ASN A 235 -19.64 35.36 20.52
C ASN A 235 -18.36 35.10 21.32
N LYS A 236 -17.57 34.06 20.99
CA LYS A 236 -16.41 33.61 21.76
C LYS A 236 -16.73 33.48 23.25
N ASN A 237 -17.97 33.08 23.57
CA ASN A 237 -18.42 33.01 24.95
C ASN A 237 -17.58 31.96 25.68
N THR A 238 -17.05 32.33 26.85
CA THR A 238 -16.24 31.44 27.67
C THR A 238 -17.07 30.42 28.45
N THR A 239 -18.39 30.64 28.56
CA THR A 239 -19.29 29.82 29.36
C THR A 239 -20.34 29.13 28.48
N TRP A 240 -20.25 27.81 28.42
CA TRP A 240 -21.30 26.94 27.90
C TRP A 240 -22.19 26.55 29.09
N THR A 241 -23.36 27.18 29.24
CA THR A 241 -24.37 26.68 30.17
C THR A 241 -24.87 25.35 29.63
N SER A 242 -24.62 24.27 30.37
CA SER A 242 -24.85 22.87 29.96
C SER A 242 -26.16 22.72 29.20
N PHE A 243 -26.08 22.41 27.90
CA PHE A 243 -27.24 21.94 27.17
C PHE A 243 -27.58 20.56 27.77
N PRO A 244 -28.85 20.22 28.04
CA PRO A 244 -29.21 19.11 28.94
C PRO A 244 -28.62 17.73 28.61
N ASN A 245 -28.06 17.54 27.40
CA ASN A 245 -27.46 16.29 26.94
C ASN A 245 -25.97 16.40 26.55
N CYS A 246 -25.36 17.58 26.71
CA CYS A 246 -23.98 17.84 26.29
C CYS A 246 -23.13 18.26 27.50
N SER A 247 -21.91 17.73 27.59
CA SER A 247 -20.97 17.99 28.67
C SER A 247 -20.63 19.48 28.82
N GLY A 248 -20.61 20.24 27.71
CA GLY A 248 -20.26 21.66 27.72
C GLY A 248 -18.80 21.91 28.09
N ASN A 249 -18.52 23.12 28.58
CA ASN A 249 -17.17 23.56 28.97
C ASN A 249 -16.84 23.15 30.42
N THR A 250 -16.64 21.87 30.65
CA THR A 250 -16.06 21.38 31.90
C THR A 250 -14.54 21.53 31.85
N LEU A 251 -13.99 22.41 32.67
CA LEU A 251 -12.59 22.84 32.68
C LEU A 251 -11.54 21.73 32.93
N ASP A 252 -11.95 20.51 33.28
CA ASP A 252 -11.06 19.42 33.75
C ASP A 252 -10.96 18.18 32.85
N LEU A 253 -11.55 18.18 31.64
CA LEU A 253 -11.47 17.01 30.75
C LEU A 253 -10.08 16.93 30.09
N LYS A 254 -9.23 16.05 30.62
CA LYS A 254 -7.94 15.68 30.03
C LYS A 254 -8.15 14.86 28.75
N GLU A 255 -7.12 14.82 27.90
CA GLU A 255 -7.12 14.06 26.63
C GLU A 255 -7.51 12.58 26.83
N GLU A 256 -7.04 11.98 27.91
CA GLU A 256 -7.34 10.60 28.30
C GLU A 256 -8.86 10.33 28.44
N HIS A 257 -9.66 11.35 28.77
CA HIS A 257 -11.11 11.21 28.88
C HIS A 257 -11.79 10.92 27.53
N PHE A 258 -11.18 11.28 26.41
CA PHE A 258 -11.73 11.05 25.08
C PHE A 258 -11.17 9.80 24.39
N LEU A 259 -10.19 9.15 25.02
CA LEU A 259 -9.49 8.01 24.47
C LEU A 259 -10.03 6.70 25.06
N GLU A 260 -10.04 5.67 24.22
CA GLU A 260 -10.31 4.30 24.63
C GLU A 260 -9.09 3.71 25.35
N VAL A 261 -9.29 2.62 26.09
CA VAL A 261 -8.19 1.88 26.74
C VAL A 261 -7.12 1.50 25.71
N PRO A 262 -5.80 1.66 26.01
CA PRO A 262 -4.71 1.46 25.05
C PRO A 262 -4.63 0.06 24.39
N THR A 263 -5.32 -0.93 24.96
CA THR A 263 -5.43 -2.29 24.42
C THR A 263 -6.29 -2.35 23.16
N LEU A 264 -7.29 -1.47 23.05
CA LEU A 264 -8.17 -1.37 21.89
C LEU A 264 -7.52 -0.45 20.84
N LYS A 265 -7.21 -1.01 19.68
CA LYS A 265 -6.61 -0.27 18.57
C LYS A 265 -7.68 0.25 17.62
N SER A 266 -7.36 1.32 16.91
CA SER A 266 -8.22 1.88 15.86
C SER A 266 -8.35 0.96 14.65
N ASP A 267 -9.42 1.15 13.88
CA ASP A 267 -9.69 0.32 12.71
C ASP A 267 -8.64 0.56 11.61
N ILE A 268 -8.21 1.83 11.43
CA ILE A 268 -7.18 2.18 10.45
C ILE A 268 -5.86 1.48 10.76
N TYR A 269 -5.50 1.34 12.04
CA TYR A 269 -4.28 0.65 12.46
C TYR A 269 -4.37 -0.85 12.20
N LEU A 270 -5.47 -1.49 12.62
CA LEU A 270 -5.69 -2.92 12.43
C LEU A 270 -5.72 -3.29 10.94
N LEU A 271 -6.42 -2.50 10.13
CA LEU A 271 -6.46 -2.68 8.67
C LEU A 271 -5.09 -2.47 8.03
N SER A 272 -4.31 -1.48 8.50
CA SER A 272 -2.95 -1.24 7.99
C SER A 272 -1.98 -2.37 8.33
N ILE A 273 -2.03 -2.91 9.56
CA ILE A 273 -1.28 -4.13 9.91
C ILE A 273 -1.69 -5.27 8.99
N SER A 274 -2.99 -5.51 8.83
CA SER A 274 -3.49 -6.61 8.02
C SER A 274 -2.96 -6.56 6.59
N VAL A 275 -2.97 -5.38 5.95
CA VAL A 275 -2.44 -5.19 4.59
C VAL A 275 -0.93 -5.45 4.53
N ILE A 276 -0.14 -4.85 5.43
CA ILE A 276 1.32 -5.01 5.42
C ILE A 276 1.71 -6.46 5.69
N PHE A 277 1.06 -7.09 6.67
CA PHE A 277 1.32 -8.47 7.03
C PHE A 277 0.93 -9.44 5.91
N LEU A 278 -0.24 -9.26 5.29
CA LEU A 278 -0.64 -10.04 4.12
C LEU A 278 0.41 -9.95 3.01
N TRP A 279 0.87 -8.74 2.69
CA TRP A 279 1.88 -8.53 1.65
C TRP A 279 3.22 -9.14 2.02
N PHE A 280 3.63 -9.06 3.28
CA PHE A 280 4.85 -9.68 3.77
C PHE A 280 4.82 -11.20 3.61
N ILE A 281 3.77 -11.85 4.11
CA ILE A 281 3.59 -13.31 4.00
C ILE A 281 3.49 -13.75 2.54
N THR A 282 2.68 -13.06 1.74
CA THR A 282 2.52 -13.38 0.31
C THR A 282 3.84 -13.27 -0.43
N THR A 283 4.63 -12.23 -0.14
CA THR A 283 5.95 -12.04 -0.74
C THR A 283 6.91 -13.18 -0.37
N ILE A 284 6.93 -13.59 0.90
CA ILE A 284 7.76 -14.73 1.36
C ILE A 284 7.36 -16.02 0.62
N ILE A 285 6.06 -16.31 0.52
CA ILE A 285 5.55 -17.51 -0.16
C ILE A 285 5.96 -17.51 -1.64
N LEU A 286 5.76 -16.39 -2.34
CA LEU A 286 6.09 -16.27 -3.76
C LEU A 286 7.61 -16.40 -4.00
N ILE A 287 8.44 -15.84 -3.12
CA ILE A 287 9.90 -15.97 -3.17
C ILE A 287 10.34 -17.40 -2.89
N ALA A 288 9.76 -18.06 -1.89
CA ALA A 288 10.08 -19.47 -1.61
C ALA A 288 9.74 -20.35 -2.83
N LEU A 289 8.58 -20.11 -3.44
CA LEU A 289 8.14 -20.82 -4.64
C LEU A 289 9.06 -20.54 -5.83
N PHE A 290 9.56 -19.31 -5.98
CA PHE A 290 10.60 -18.98 -6.96
C PHE A 290 11.88 -19.79 -6.76
N VAL A 291 12.39 -19.87 -5.53
CA VAL A 291 13.60 -20.62 -5.20
C VAL A 291 13.43 -22.10 -5.53
N VAL A 292 12.29 -22.70 -5.14
CA VAL A 292 11.97 -24.11 -5.45
C VAL A 292 11.95 -24.34 -6.96
N LEU A 293 11.31 -23.46 -7.72
CA LEU A 293 11.27 -23.56 -9.18
C LEU A 293 12.64 -23.42 -9.81
N ARG A 294 13.45 -22.48 -9.32
CA ARG A 294 14.82 -22.28 -9.80
C ARG A 294 15.70 -23.49 -9.58
N VAL A 295 15.64 -24.12 -8.40
CA VAL A 295 16.42 -25.32 -8.11
C VAL A 295 15.94 -26.52 -8.93
N SER A 296 14.63 -26.64 -9.17
CA SER A 296 14.03 -27.77 -9.88
C SER A 296 14.02 -27.64 -11.41
N THR A 297 14.43 -26.50 -11.96
CA THR A 297 14.34 -26.20 -13.39
C THR A 297 15.72 -25.86 -13.96
N PRO A 298 16.34 -26.76 -14.75
CA PRO A 298 17.64 -26.48 -15.37
C PRO A 298 17.50 -25.43 -16.48
N ILE A 299 18.26 -24.34 -16.39
CA ILE A 299 18.29 -23.25 -17.39
C ILE A 299 19.28 -23.61 -18.52
N ASP A 300 18.97 -23.16 -19.74
CA ASP A 300 19.85 -23.35 -20.89
C ASP A 300 21.09 -22.44 -20.81
N SER A 301 22.27 -22.98 -21.13
CA SER A 301 23.55 -22.29 -20.98
C SER A 301 23.71 -21.07 -21.90
N SER A 302 22.85 -20.93 -22.91
CA SER A 302 22.80 -19.78 -23.81
C SER A 302 22.39 -18.47 -23.12
N PHE A 303 21.77 -18.55 -21.94
CA PHE A 303 21.29 -17.38 -21.19
C PHE A 303 22.13 -17.08 -19.94
N VAL A 304 23.05 -17.98 -19.57
CA VAL A 304 23.93 -17.81 -18.42
C VAL A 304 24.90 -16.67 -18.70
N VAL A 305 24.81 -15.61 -17.91
CA VAL A 305 25.67 -14.45 -18.06
C VAL A 305 26.97 -14.67 -17.29
N ASN A 306 28.12 -14.42 -17.91
CA ASN A 306 29.41 -14.53 -17.23
C ASN A 306 29.52 -13.49 -16.09
N GLU A 307 29.41 -13.94 -14.85
CA GLU A 307 29.34 -13.11 -13.65
C GLU A 307 30.66 -12.49 -13.20
N GLU A 308 31.79 -13.05 -13.64
CA GLU A 308 33.11 -12.66 -13.16
C GLU A 308 33.41 -11.18 -13.46
N ARG A 309 32.79 -10.62 -14.51
CA ARG A 309 32.99 -9.23 -14.94
C ARG A 309 32.05 -8.21 -14.29
N PHE A 310 31.13 -8.62 -13.42
CA PHE A 310 30.17 -7.69 -12.80
C PHE A 310 30.65 -7.14 -11.45
N ASN A 311 30.35 -5.85 -11.24
CA ASN A 311 30.52 -5.20 -9.94
C ASN A 311 29.62 -5.84 -8.87
N PHE A 312 30.00 -5.70 -7.60
CA PHE A 312 29.28 -6.28 -6.45
C PHE A 312 27.78 -5.93 -6.44
N PHE A 313 27.42 -4.69 -6.76
CA PHE A 313 26.01 -4.25 -6.86
C PHE A 313 25.21 -5.07 -7.89
N PHE A 314 25.77 -5.33 -9.07
CA PHE A 314 25.13 -6.15 -10.11
C PHE A 314 25.03 -7.63 -9.71
N LYS A 315 25.99 -8.14 -8.92
CA LYS A 315 25.92 -9.50 -8.36
C LYS A 315 24.81 -9.64 -7.32
N PHE A 316 24.68 -8.66 -6.42
CA PHE A 316 23.66 -8.65 -5.38
C PHE A 316 22.24 -8.52 -5.95
N THR A 317 22.05 -7.58 -6.87
CA THR A 317 20.75 -7.33 -7.52
C THR A 317 20.30 -8.46 -8.45
N ARG A 318 21.16 -9.45 -8.74
CA ARG A 318 20.82 -10.65 -9.52
C ARG A 318 20.50 -11.89 -8.68
N LEU A 319 20.36 -11.76 -7.37
CA LEU A 319 20.02 -12.91 -6.51
C LEU A 319 18.69 -13.56 -6.92
N MET A 320 17.74 -12.76 -7.40
CA MET A 320 16.42 -13.19 -7.88
C MET A 320 16.30 -13.17 -9.41
N ASP A 321 17.44 -13.15 -10.13
CA ASP A 321 17.48 -13.22 -11.60
C ASP A 321 17.24 -14.67 -12.06
N VAL A 322 16.28 -14.86 -12.96
CA VAL A 322 15.90 -16.16 -13.53
C VAL A 322 17.01 -16.74 -14.40
N TRP A 323 17.89 -15.92 -14.97
CA TRP A 323 18.90 -16.33 -15.96
C TRP A 323 20.30 -16.49 -15.37
N ARG A 324 20.39 -16.51 -14.04
CA ARG A 324 21.62 -16.68 -13.28
C ARG A 324 21.96 -18.14 -13.05
#